data_AF-S7ND79-F1
#
_entry.id   AF-S7ND79-F1
#
_cell.length_a   1.000
_cell.length_b   1.000
_cell.length_c   1.000
_cell.angle_alpha   90.00
_cell.angle_beta   90.00
_cell.angle_gamma   90.00
#
_symmetry.space_group_name_H-M   'P 1'
#
loop_
_entity.id
_entity.type
_entity.pdbx_description
1 polymer ?
#
loop_
_entity_poly.entity_id
_entity_poly.type
_entity_poly.pdbx_seq_one_letter_code
_entity_poly.pdbx_strand_id
1 'polypeptide(L)' 'MVLPTSRFDIRLMKEGRMKGQAFIGLPNEKAAAKALKEANGYVLFGKPMVVQFARSARPKQDSKEGKRK' A
#
# COMPACT_ATOMS: atom_id res chain seq x y z
N MET A 1 19.91 9.66 15.84
CA MET A 1 18.70 10.29 15.25
C MET A 1 18.26 9.41 14.09
N VAL A 2 17.39 8.44 14.34
CA VAL A 2 16.95 7.46 13.33
C VAL A 2 15.76 8.09 12.61
N LEU A 3 15.90 8.39 11.32
CA LEU A 3 14.79 8.84 10.48
C LEU A 3 13.76 7.71 10.40
N PRO A 4 12.46 7.97 10.60
CA PRO A 4 11.45 6.92 10.58
C PRO A 4 11.47 6.22 9.21
N THR A 5 11.75 4.92 9.25
CA THR A 5 11.68 3.97 8.14
C THR A 5 10.31 4.03 7.49
N SER A 6 10.28 4.40 6.20
CA SER A 6 9.17 4.41 5.23
C SER A 6 7.73 4.50 5.79
N ARG A 7 7.03 5.61 5.52
CA ARG A 7 5.62 5.84 5.87
C ARG A 7 4.61 4.91 5.17
N PHE A 8 5.06 4.00 4.30
CA PHE A 8 4.22 3.06 3.54
C PHE A 8 5.04 1.86 3.05
N ASP A 9 4.35 0.74 2.79
CA ASP A 9 4.91 -0.49 2.23
C ASP A 9 4.41 -0.69 0.79
N ILE A 10 5.27 -1.16 -0.12
CA ILE A 10 4.87 -1.52 -1.51
C ILE A 10 5.30 -2.94 -1.83
N ARG A 11 4.40 -3.73 -2.41
CA ARG A 11 4.69 -5.04 -3.00
C ARG A 11 4.20 -5.09 -4.43
N LEU A 12 5.12 -5.06 -5.39
CA LEU A 12 4.83 -5.19 -6.83
C LEU A 12 4.93 -6.66 -7.27
N MET A 13 3.90 -7.15 -7.96
CA MET A 13 3.88 -8.48 -8.55
C MET A 13 4.50 -8.42 -9.95
N LYS A 14 5.73 -8.92 -10.08
CA LYS A 14 6.51 -8.86 -11.33
C LYS A 14 6.22 -10.02 -12.29
N GLU A 15 5.66 -11.12 -11.78
CA GLU A 15 5.51 -12.39 -12.49
C GLU A 15 4.20 -13.11 -12.12
N GLY A 16 3.87 -14.16 -12.88
CA GLY A 16 2.69 -15.00 -12.66
C GLY A 16 1.36 -14.31 -13.01
N ARG A 17 0.25 -14.93 -12.56
CA ARG A 17 -1.12 -14.48 -12.86
C ARG A 17 -1.43 -13.05 -12.41
N MET A 18 -0.72 -12.54 -11.39
CA MET A 18 -0.90 -11.20 -10.86
C MET A 18 0.11 -10.18 -11.39
N LYS A 19 0.91 -10.54 -12.41
CA LYS A 19 1.91 -9.62 -12.99
C LYS A 19 1.29 -8.28 -13.38
N GLY A 20 1.93 -7.19 -12.96
CA GLY A 20 1.46 -5.82 -13.21
C GLY A 20 0.49 -5.27 -12.14
N GLN A 21 0.23 -6.03 -11.07
CA GLN A 21 -0.53 -5.56 -9.90
C GLN A 21 0.40 -5.25 -8.74
N ALA A 22 -0.03 -4.36 -7.84
CA ALA A 22 0.71 -4.03 -6.62
C ALA A 22 -0.23 -3.91 -5.41
N PHE A 23 0.31 -4.21 -4.24
CA PHE A 23 -0.31 -3.90 -2.95
C PHE A 23 0.47 -2.79 -2.26
N ILE A 24 -0.25 -1.82 -1.70
CA ILE A 24 0.33 -0.69 -0.99
C ILE A 24 -0.27 -0.65 0.42
N GLY A 25 0.59 -0.72 1.43
CA GLY A 25 0.21 -0.51 2.83
C GLY A 25 0.36 0.96 3.19
N LEU A 26 -0.74 1.60 3.60
CA LEU A 26 -0.76 2.99 4.04
C LEU A 26 -1.01 3.07 5.55
N PRO A 27 -0.60 4.18 6.21
CA PRO A 27 -0.59 4.26 7.66
C PRO A 27 -2.00 4.29 8.29
N ASN A 28 -3.03 4.65 7.52
CA ASN A 28 -4.42 4.63 7.96
C ASN A 28 -5.40 4.64 6.77
N GLU A 29 -6.66 4.35 7.07
CA GLU A 29 -7.75 4.30 6.10
C GLU A 29 -7.98 5.65 5.40
N LYS A 30 -7.84 6.78 6.10
CA LYS A 30 -8.01 8.11 5.52
C LYS A 30 -6.96 8.39 4.44
N ALA A 31 -5.71 8.00 4.66
CA ALA A 31 -4.64 8.07 3.66
C ALA A 31 -4.95 7.16 2.46
N ALA A 32 -5.47 5.96 2.70
CA ALA A 32 -5.88 5.04 1.63
C ALA A 32 -7.06 5.57 0.79
N ALA A 33 -8.08 6.15 1.43
CA ALA A 33 -9.21 6.77 0.75
C ALA A 33 -8.78 7.98 -0.09
N LYS A 34 -7.88 8.81 0.44
CA LYS A 34 -7.29 9.93 -0.31
C LYS A 34 -6.51 9.43 -1.53
N ALA A 35 -5.63 8.45 -1.34
CA ALA A 35 -4.83 7.86 -2.41
C ALA A 35 -5.71 7.22 -3.50
N LEU A 36 -6.78 6.52 -3.12
CA LEU A 36 -7.76 5.96 -4.05
C LEU A 36 -8.40 7.05 -4.91
N LYS A 37 -8.88 8.13 -4.28
CA LYS A 37 -9.55 9.24 -4.97
C LYS A 37 -8.62 9.96 -5.95
N GLU A 38 -7.35 10.14 -5.57
CA GLU A 38 -6.40 10.94 -6.34
C GLU A 38 -5.65 10.14 -7.41
N ALA A 39 -5.39 8.84 -7.20
CA ALA A 39 -4.54 8.05 -8.09
C ALA A 39 -5.33 7.11 -9.02
N ASN A 40 -6.60 6.81 -8.73
CA ASN A 40 -7.39 5.95 -9.61
C ASN A 40 -7.58 6.62 -10.99
N GLY A 41 -7.28 5.89 -12.06
CA GLY A 41 -7.30 6.41 -13.42
C GLY A 41 -6.03 7.16 -13.85
N TYR A 42 -5.03 7.31 -12.97
CA TYR A 42 -3.76 7.91 -13.35
C TYR A 42 -3.10 7.12 -14.49
N VAL A 43 -2.73 7.81 -15.57
CA VAL A 43 -2.14 7.20 -16.76
C VAL A 43 -0.65 7.02 -16.55
N LEU A 44 -0.26 5.82 -16.14
CA LEU A 44 1.15 5.44 -15.94
C LEU A 44 1.64 4.67 -17.16
N PHE A 45 2.69 5.16 -17.82
CA PHE A 45 3.25 4.56 -19.05
C PHE A 45 2.19 4.29 -20.13
N GLY A 46 1.25 5.23 -20.31
CA GLY A 46 0.18 5.13 -21.31
C GLY A 46 -0.96 4.17 -20.94
N LYS A 47 -0.98 3.61 -19.73
CA LYS A 47 -2.07 2.75 -19.25
C LYS A 47 -2.72 3.34 -17.99
N PRO A 48 -4.06 3.52 -17.96
CA PRO A 48 -4.74 3.99 -16.76
C PRO A 48 -4.67 2.93 -15.66
N MET A 49 -4.22 3.35 -14.47
CA MET A 49 -4.17 2.49 -13.30
C MET A 49 -5.57 2.32 -12.70
N VAL A 50 -5.87 1.10 -12.26
CA VAL A 50 -7.06 0.82 -11.44
C VAL A 50 -6.61 0.68 -9.99
N VAL A 51 -7.10 1.56 -9.12
CA VAL A 51 -6.80 1.55 -7.68
C VAL A 51 -8.07 1.16 -6.94
N GLN A 52 -7.97 0.24 -5.99
CA GLN A 52 -9.09 -0.26 -5.18
C GLN A 52 -8.61 -0.63 -3.78
N PHE A 53 -9.54 -0.68 -2.81
CA PHE A 53 -9.26 -1.24 -1.49
C PHE A 53 -8.96 -2.74 -1.58
N ALA A 54 -7.97 -3.20 -0.81
CA ALA A 54 -7.62 -4.60 -0.74
C ALA A 54 -8.75 -5.42 -0.07
N ARG A 55 -9.16 -6.52 -0.69
CA ARG A 55 -10.26 -7.37 -0.21
C ARG A 55 -9.85 -8.43 0.83
N SER A 56 -8.55 -8.70 1.00
CA SER A 56 -8.10 -9.87 1.78
C SER A 56 -6.70 -9.73 2.38
N ALA A 57 -6.21 -8.51 2.60
CA ALA A 57 -5.00 -8.36 3.40
C ALA A 57 -5.38 -8.58 4.87
N ARG A 58 -4.99 -9.73 5.46
CA ARG A 58 -4.94 -9.80 6.92
C ARG A 58 -4.14 -8.57 7.38
N PRO A 59 -4.63 -7.77 8.34
CA PRO A 59 -3.84 -6.66 8.84
C PRO A 59 -2.47 -7.21 9.26
N LYS A 60 -1.39 -6.62 8.74
CA LYS A 60 -0.05 -6.84 9.29
C LYS A 60 -0.22 -6.52 10.78
N GLN A 61 -0.10 -7.52 11.66
CA GLN A 61 -0.21 -7.29 13.10
C GLN A 61 0.65 -6.09 13.44
N ASP A 62 0.02 -5.05 14.00
CA ASP A 62 0.73 -3.89 14.51
C ASP A 62 1.84 -4.44 15.40
N SER A 63 3.08 -4.26 14.96
CA SER A 63 4.24 -4.51 15.82
C SER A 63 4.20 -3.42 16.88
N LYS A 64 3.32 -3.55 17.87
CA LYS A 64 3.39 -2.78 19.11
C LYS A 64 4.67 -3.24 19.78
N GLU A 65 5.71 -2.45 19.53
CA GLU A 65 7.00 -2.51 20.17
C GLU A 65 6.81 -2.70 21.68
N GLY A 66 7.25 -3.85 22.19
CA GLY A 66 7.13 -4.24 23.57
C GLY A 66 7.84 -3.23 24.45
N LYS A 67 7.07 -2.40 25.15
CA LYS A 67 7.58 -1.62 26.27
C LYS A 67 7.74 -2.58 27.46
N ARG A 68 8.86 -3.31 27.49
CA ARG A 68 9.33 -4.01 28.69
C ARG A 68 9.62 -2.94 29.75
N LYS A 69 8.83 -2.95 30.82
CA LYS A 69 9.25 -2.53 32.16
C LYS A 69 9.00 -3.70 33.08
#